data_AF-A0A1Z9FBV8-F1
#
_entry.id   AF-A0A1Z9FBV8-F1
#
_cell.length_a   1.000
_cell.length_b   1.000
_cell.length_c   1.000
_cell.angle_alpha   90.00
_cell.angle_beta   90.00
_cell.angle_gamma   90.00
#
_symmetry.space_group_name_H-M   'P 1'
#
loop_
_entity.id
_entity.type
_entity.pdbx_description
1 polymer ?
#
loop_
_entity_poly.entity_id
_entity_poly.type
_entity_poly.pdbx_seq_one_letter_code
_entity_poly.pdbx_strand_id
1 'polypeptide(L)'
;ELPAGMLRGYIDTGILTDGVEDNEFEKAVGELGGDRSEAEQKLFDDEELFSKLLPITDAMQKEYIKIMGISAIDEDNCTEAAKILGDDIVGFGVDEGTQELDRIKELAGASIDETYDDDDAFYEAYGEMWYNDDDIVDEAEYQGRKVKLGKPMAGDVKKFKVYVKDPKTGNVKKVNFGHGGSSVKGKSMRIRKNNPGARKSFRARHNCDNPGPRTKARYWSCRKW
;
A
#
# COMPACT_ATOMS: atom_id res chain seq x y z
N GLU A 1 19.69 -12.63 18.77
CA GLU A 1 19.50 -12.24 17.36
C GLU A 1 18.33 -12.96 16.68
N LEU A 2 18.13 -14.26 16.89
CA LEU A 2 16.98 -15.02 16.35
C LEU A 2 15.57 -14.46 16.69
N PRO A 3 15.27 -14.02 17.94
CA PRO A 3 13.94 -13.52 18.28
C PRO A 3 13.62 -12.19 17.59
N ALA A 4 14.62 -11.30 17.50
CA ALA A 4 14.46 -9.98 16.89
C ALA A 4 14.22 -10.08 15.37
N GLY A 5 14.89 -11.01 14.68
CA GLY A 5 14.68 -11.24 13.25
C GLY A 5 13.29 -11.81 12.93
N MET A 6 12.78 -12.68 13.80
CA MET A 6 11.44 -13.27 13.67
C MET A 6 10.34 -12.22 13.92
N LEU A 7 10.47 -11.42 15.01
CA LEU A 7 9.57 -10.29 15.27
C LEU A 7 9.55 -9.30 14.10
N ARG A 8 10.73 -8.96 13.57
CA ARG A 8 10.85 -8.03 12.45
C ARG A 8 10.16 -8.57 11.19
N GLY A 9 10.26 -9.88 10.93
CA GLY A 9 9.53 -10.53 9.85
C GLY A 9 8.00 -10.46 10.01
N TYR A 10 7.50 -10.73 11.22
CA TYR A 10 6.06 -10.63 11.51
C TYR A 10 5.51 -9.21 11.37
N ILE A 11 6.30 -8.23 11.81
CA ILE A 11 5.94 -6.82 11.74
C ILE A 11 6.03 -6.27 10.31
N ASP A 12 7.10 -6.55 9.56
CA ASP A 12 7.33 -6.01 8.20
C ASP A 12 6.34 -6.56 7.17
N THR A 13 5.87 -7.80 7.36
CA THR A 13 4.90 -8.41 6.45
C THR A 13 3.47 -7.95 6.72
N GLY A 14 3.20 -7.35 7.88
CA GLY A 14 1.85 -6.97 8.31
C GLY A 14 0.88 -8.14 8.44
N ILE A 15 1.41 -9.36 8.38
CA ILE A 15 0.72 -10.60 8.61
C ILE A 15 1.46 -11.18 9.81
N LEU A 16 0.84 -11.10 10.98
CA LEU A 16 1.15 -12.05 12.03
C LEU A 16 0.80 -13.41 11.41
N THR A 17 1.79 -14.09 10.82
CA THR A 17 1.61 -15.52 10.60
C THR A 17 1.34 -16.05 12.01
N ASP A 18 0.40 -16.97 12.13
CA ASP A 18 -0.13 -17.60 13.34
C ASP A 18 0.92 -18.17 14.33
N GLY A 19 2.20 -17.87 14.13
CA GLY A 19 3.33 -18.34 14.92
C GLY A 19 3.66 -19.80 14.63
N VAL A 20 2.96 -20.43 13.67
CA VAL A 20 3.11 -21.86 13.36
C VAL A 20 3.97 -22.04 12.12
N GLU A 21 4.76 -23.10 12.10
CA GLU A 21 5.48 -23.50 10.90
C GLU A 21 4.50 -24.09 9.88
N ASP A 22 4.43 -23.49 8.68
CA ASP A 22 3.41 -23.80 7.66
C ASP A 22 3.40 -25.29 7.25
N ASN A 23 4.57 -25.95 7.16
CA ASN A 23 4.66 -27.35 6.72
C ASN A 23 4.23 -28.34 7.83
N GLU A 24 4.45 -28.01 9.10
CA GLU A 24 3.93 -28.75 10.25
C GLU A 24 2.43 -28.56 10.36
N PHE A 25 1.94 -27.33 10.17
CA PHE A 25 0.52 -27.03 10.20
C PHE A 25 -0.24 -27.75 9.07
N GLU A 26 0.28 -27.76 7.84
CA GLU A 26 -0.33 -28.50 6.74
C GLU A 26 -0.43 -30.02 7.02
N LYS A 27 0.57 -30.60 7.70
CA LYS A 27 0.52 -32.01 8.14
C LYS A 27 -0.51 -32.21 9.24
N ALA A 28 -0.56 -31.32 10.22
CA ALA A 28 -1.53 -31.38 11.31
C ALA A 28 -2.97 -31.25 10.80
N VAL A 29 -3.22 -30.34 9.85
CA VAL A 29 -4.51 -30.19 9.16
C VAL A 29 -4.87 -31.46 8.38
N GLY A 30 -3.88 -32.10 7.75
CA GLY A 30 -4.05 -33.39 7.06
C GLY A 30 -4.41 -34.55 7.99
N GLU A 31 -3.86 -34.59 9.21
CA GLU A 31 -4.14 -35.64 10.20
C GLU A 31 -5.47 -35.42 10.94
N LEU A 32 -5.85 -34.17 11.20
CA LEU A 32 -7.07 -33.82 11.93
C LEU A 32 -8.33 -33.88 11.06
N GLY A 33 -8.20 -33.62 9.75
CA GLY A 33 -9.28 -33.66 8.77
C GLY A 33 -10.34 -32.56 8.99
N GLY A 34 -10.52 -31.68 8.00
CA GLY A 34 -11.49 -30.58 8.04
C GLY A 34 -11.03 -29.38 7.21
N ASP A 35 -11.79 -28.28 7.27
CA ASP A 35 -11.35 -26.98 6.74
C ASP A 35 -10.22 -26.41 7.61
N ARG A 36 -9.29 -25.65 7.01
CA ARG A 36 -8.10 -25.08 7.68
C ARG A 36 -8.45 -24.39 9.01
N SER A 37 -9.53 -23.62 9.02
CA SER A 37 -9.99 -22.85 10.18
C SER A 37 -10.51 -23.72 11.34
N GLU A 38 -11.12 -24.88 11.05
CA GLU A 38 -11.62 -25.79 12.11
C GLU A 38 -10.49 -26.61 12.72
N ALA A 39 -9.49 -26.97 11.91
CA ALA A 39 -8.28 -27.64 12.37
C ALA A 39 -7.45 -26.70 13.26
N GLU A 40 -7.36 -25.43 12.89
CA GLU A 40 -6.72 -24.38 13.68
C GLU A 40 -7.34 -24.28 15.07
N GLN A 41 -8.67 -24.11 15.15
CA GLN A 41 -9.37 -23.98 16.42
C GLN A 41 -9.15 -25.19 17.34
N LYS A 42 -9.24 -26.41 16.81
CA LYS A 42 -8.99 -27.64 17.58
C LYS A 42 -7.55 -27.77 18.07
N LEU A 43 -6.58 -27.30 17.29
CA LEU A 43 -5.16 -27.34 17.65
C LEU A 43 -4.82 -26.34 18.75
N PHE A 44 -5.36 -25.12 18.66
CA PHE A 44 -5.07 -24.07 19.63
C PHE A 44 -5.88 -24.18 20.93
N ASP A 45 -7.02 -24.88 20.91
CA ASP A 45 -7.83 -25.14 22.11
C ASP A 45 -7.29 -26.33 22.96
N ASP A 46 -6.46 -27.22 22.41
CA ASP A 46 -5.93 -28.42 23.08
C ASP A 46 -4.39 -28.42 23.11
N GLU A 47 -3.83 -28.04 24.27
CA GLU A 47 -2.37 -27.91 24.49
C GLU A 47 -1.62 -29.25 24.31
N GLU A 48 -2.24 -30.39 24.64
CA GLU A 48 -1.61 -31.71 24.46
C GLU A 48 -1.53 -32.09 22.98
N LEU A 49 -2.57 -31.76 22.23
CA LEU A 49 -2.64 -31.98 20.79
C LEU A 49 -1.64 -31.07 20.05
N PHE A 50 -1.54 -29.82 20.49
CA PHE A 50 -0.60 -28.82 19.97
C PHE A 50 0.86 -29.30 20.10
N SER A 51 1.30 -29.68 21.31
CA SER A 51 2.68 -30.12 21.54
C SER A 51 3.03 -31.40 20.79
N LYS A 52 2.04 -32.26 20.52
CA LYS A 52 2.24 -33.52 19.79
C LYS A 52 2.33 -33.33 18.27
N LEU A 53 1.49 -32.48 17.71
CA LEU A 53 1.40 -32.27 16.26
C LEU A 53 2.33 -31.16 15.75
N LEU A 54 2.70 -30.21 16.60
CA LEU A 54 3.55 -29.05 16.26
C LEU A 54 4.78 -28.95 17.18
N PRO A 55 5.69 -29.95 17.16
CA PRO A 55 6.81 -30.02 18.09
C PRO A 55 7.88 -28.93 17.85
N ILE A 56 8.08 -28.47 16.61
CA ILE A 56 9.03 -27.39 16.32
C ILE A 56 8.45 -26.06 16.81
N THR A 57 7.17 -25.83 16.57
CA THR A 57 6.47 -24.61 17.01
C THR A 57 6.48 -24.48 18.54
N ASP A 58 6.19 -25.56 19.27
CA ASP A 58 6.25 -25.61 20.74
C ASP A 58 7.68 -25.32 21.27
N ALA A 59 8.71 -25.89 20.63
CA ALA A 59 10.09 -25.63 20.99
C ALA A 59 10.48 -24.15 20.77
N MET A 60 10.04 -23.56 19.65
CA MET A 60 10.29 -22.14 19.35
C MET A 60 9.59 -21.21 20.35
N GLN A 61 8.34 -21.49 20.71
CA GLN A 61 7.61 -20.71 21.71
C GLN A 61 8.28 -20.78 23.09
N LYS A 62 8.73 -21.97 23.52
CA LYS A 62 9.46 -22.15 24.78
C LYS A 62 10.79 -21.43 24.80
N GLU A 63 11.53 -21.44 23.70
CA GLU A 63 12.78 -20.68 23.58
C GLU A 63 12.51 -19.17 23.62
N TYR A 64 11.46 -18.70 22.96
CA TYR A 64 11.07 -17.30 22.98
C TYR A 64 10.72 -16.82 24.40
N ILE A 65 9.87 -17.56 25.11
CA ILE A 65 9.52 -17.33 26.51
C ILE A 65 10.78 -17.25 27.39
N LYS A 66 11.70 -18.21 27.21
CA LYS A 66 12.96 -18.25 27.96
C LYS A 66 13.88 -17.07 27.68
N ILE A 67 14.00 -16.64 26.42
CA ILE A 67 14.91 -15.55 26.03
C ILE A 67 14.35 -14.19 26.44
N MET A 68 13.04 -13.99 26.28
CA MET A 68 12.40 -12.71 26.59
C MET A 68 12.06 -12.57 28.08
N GLY A 69 12.09 -13.66 28.86
CA GLY A 69 11.79 -13.63 30.29
C GLY A 69 10.30 -13.39 30.60
N ILE A 70 9.44 -13.73 29.65
CA ILE A 70 7.99 -13.51 29.70
C ILE A 70 7.30 -14.78 30.21
N SER A 71 6.16 -14.66 30.89
CA SER A 71 5.36 -15.82 31.35
C SER A 71 4.45 -16.42 30.27
N ALA A 72 3.92 -15.62 29.35
CA ALA A 72 3.09 -16.05 28.22
C ALA A 72 3.20 -15.09 27.03
N ILE A 73 3.09 -15.62 25.80
CA ILE A 73 3.05 -14.81 24.57
C ILE A 73 1.67 -14.14 24.49
N ASP A 74 1.59 -12.96 25.07
CA ASP A 74 0.40 -12.09 25.14
C ASP A 74 0.77 -10.73 24.54
N GLU A 75 -0.22 -9.97 24.07
CA GLU A 75 -0.06 -8.66 23.45
C GLU A 75 0.68 -7.69 24.40
N ASP A 76 0.30 -7.68 25.67
CA ASP A 76 0.94 -6.85 26.71
C ASP A 76 2.40 -7.24 26.96
N ASN A 77 2.68 -8.54 27.05
CA ASN A 77 4.06 -8.99 27.28
C ASN A 77 4.95 -8.81 26.04
N CYS A 78 4.40 -8.95 24.84
CA CYS A 78 5.09 -8.71 23.58
C CYS A 78 5.44 -7.23 23.39
N THR A 79 4.56 -6.31 23.82
CA THR A 79 4.85 -4.87 23.78
C THR A 79 5.93 -4.48 24.81
N GLU A 80 5.94 -5.08 26.00
CA GLU A 80 7.04 -4.90 26.95
C GLU A 80 8.38 -5.46 26.44
N ALA A 81 8.35 -6.64 25.79
CA ALA A 81 9.49 -7.22 25.10
C ALA A 81 10.04 -6.31 24.00
N ALA A 82 9.15 -5.69 23.21
CA ALA A 82 9.51 -4.76 22.14
C ALA A 82 10.19 -3.50 22.69
N LYS A 83 9.73 -2.98 23.84
CA LYS A 83 10.38 -1.85 24.55
C LYS A 83 11.79 -2.20 25.04
N ILE A 84 12.00 -3.42 25.52
CA ILE A 84 13.33 -3.90 25.98
C ILE A 84 14.30 -4.09 24.80
N LEU A 85 13.80 -4.49 23.63
CA LEU A 85 14.62 -4.70 22.43
C LEU A 85 15.09 -3.40 21.76
N GLY A 86 14.44 -2.26 22.02
CA GLY A 86 14.95 -0.90 21.75
C GLY A 86 15.14 -0.51 20.27
N ASP A 87 14.52 0.62 19.89
CA ASP A 87 14.79 1.54 18.76
C ASP A 87 14.93 1.03 17.31
N ASP A 88 15.19 -0.25 17.03
CA ASP A 88 15.48 -0.73 15.65
C ASP A 88 14.35 -1.57 15.01
N ILE A 89 13.29 -1.91 15.76
CA ILE A 89 12.13 -2.67 15.27
C ILE A 89 11.00 -1.69 14.97
N VAL A 90 11.07 -1.06 13.80
CA VAL A 90 10.05 -0.13 13.31
C VAL A 90 9.05 -0.88 12.44
N GLY A 91 7.89 -1.20 13.00
CA GLY A 91 6.72 -1.50 12.18
C GLY A 91 5.46 -1.76 12.99
N PHE A 92 4.36 -1.29 12.41
CA PHE A 92 3.03 -1.09 12.99
C PHE A 92 2.97 -0.02 14.09
N GLY A 93 2.09 0.95 13.84
CA GLY A 93 2.18 2.29 14.39
C GLY A 93 1.80 2.45 15.85
N VAL A 94 1.98 3.72 16.26
CA VAL A 94 1.67 4.36 17.56
C VAL A 94 2.79 4.12 18.59
N ASP A 95 3.52 5.10 19.13
CA ASP A 95 3.42 6.56 19.11
C ASP A 95 4.78 7.21 19.47
N GLU A 96 4.88 8.50 19.17
CA GLU A 96 5.59 9.55 19.93
C GLU A 96 6.96 9.25 20.56
N GLY A 97 8.01 9.88 20.04
CA GLY A 97 9.21 10.12 20.85
C GLY A 97 10.57 10.11 20.17
N THR A 98 10.67 10.15 18.83
CA THR A 98 11.97 10.48 18.25
C THR A 98 12.22 11.97 18.47
N GLN A 99 13.29 12.30 19.19
CA GLN A 99 13.71 13.69 19.44
C GLN A 99 13.81 14.52 18.15
N GLU A 100 14.04 13.87 17.01
CA GLU A 100 14.06 14.49 15.69
C GLU A 100 12.66 14.90 15.19
N LEU A 101 11.60 14.13 15.46
CA LEU A 101 10.22 14.54 15.13
C LEU A 101 9.79 15.75 15.96
N ASP A 102 10.10 15.77 17.25
CA ASP A 102 9.75 16.90 18.12
C ASP A 102 10.51 18.17 17.71
N ARG A 103 11.78 18.02 17.33
CA ARG A 103 12.59 19.12 16.81
C ARG A 103 12.08 19.64 15.47
N ILE A 104 11.58 18.77 14.59
CA ILE A 104 10.94 19.15 13.32
C ILE A 104 9.60 19.84 13.58
N LYS A 105 8.78 19.35 14.52
CA LYS A 105 7.52 19.98 14.93
C LYS A 105 7.74 21.40 15.47
N GLU A 106 8.75 21.59 16.32
CA GLU A 106 9.12 22.89 16.87
C GLU A 106 9.65 23.84 15.78
N LEU A 107 10.52 23.37 14.87
CA LEU A 107 11.02 24.19 13.75
C LEU A 107 9.94 24.57 12.75
N ALA A 108 8.96 23.69 12.52
CA ALA A 108 7.88 23.91 11.57
C ALA A 108 6.74 24.77 12.15
N GLY A 109 6.71 25.01 13.47
CA GLY A 109 5.64 25.75 14.15
C GLY A 109 4.27 25.13 13.96
N ALA A 110 4.21 23.83 13.71
CA ALA A 110 3.00 23.13 13.30
C ALA A 110 2.50 22.22 14.43
N SER A 111 1.43 22.63 15.10
CA SER A 111 0.58 21.74 15.89
C SER A 111 -0.32 20.99 14.90
N ILE A 112 0.09 19.78 14.50
CA ILE A 112 -0.64 18.97 13.50
C ILE A 112 -1.66 18.03 14.13
N ASP A 113 -1.63 17.85 15.46
CA ASP A 113 -2.51 16.92 16.15
C ASP A 113 -3.60 17.68 16.90
N GLU A 114 -4.63 18.08 16.17
CA GLU A 114 -5.89 18.54 16.74
C GLU A 114 -6.91 17.41 16.59
N THR A 115 -7.14 16.68 17.67
CA THR A 115 -8.19 15.66 17.73
C THR A 115 -9.51 16.35 18.07
N TYR A 116 -10.49 16.25 17.17
CA TYR A 116 -11.83 16.75 17.39
C TYR A 116 -12.74 15.59 17.75
N ASP A 117 -13.30 15.60 18.97
CA ASP A 117 -14.17 14.53 19.48
C ASP A 117 -15.62 14.63 18.96
N ASP A 118 -15.96 15.75 18.32
CA ASP A 118 -17.30 16.08 17.82
C ASP A 118 -17.21 16.59 16.37
N ASP A 119 -18.02 16.01 15.49
CA ASP A 119 -18.13 16.34 14.07
C ASP A 119 -18.55 17.81 13.85
N ASP A 120 -19.30 18.39 14.79
CA ASP A 120 -19.68 19.81 14.75
C ASP A 120 -18.47 20.73 15.01
N ALA A 121 -17.53 20.33 15.87
CA ALA A 121 -16.35 21.13 16.19
C ALA A 121 -15.33 21.17 15.04
N PHE A 122 -15.19 20.07 14.30
CA PHE A 122 -14.41 20.05 13.06
C PHE A 122 -15.01 20.97 11.99
N TYR A 123 -16.34 20.98 11.86
CA TYR A 123 -17.05 21.82 10.88
C TYR A 123 -17.01 23.30 11.25
N GLU A 124 -16.99 23.66 12.54
CA GLU A 124 -16.78 25.04 12.98
C GLU A 124 -15.35 25.53 12.69
N ALA A 125 -14.34 24.68 12.92
CA ALA A 125 -12.94 25.02 12.72
C ALA A 125 -12.55 25.11 11.23
N TYR A 126 -13.04 24.17 10.40
CA TYR A 126 -12.61 24.03 9.01
C TYR A 126 -13.72 24.22 7.97
N GLY A 127 -14.98 24.32 8.38
CA GLY A 127 -16.13 24.50 7.49
C GLY A 127 -16.47 23.27 6.65
N GLU A 128 -17.28 23.48 5.61
CA GLU A 128 -17.56 22.48 4.58
C GLU A 128 -16.29 22.27 3.74
N MET A 129 -15.50 21.26 4.08
CA MET A 129 -14.32 20.86 3.31
C MET A 129 -14.75 20.33 1.94
N TRP A 130 -14.63 21.17 0.91
CA TRP A 130 -14.83 20.76 -0.46
C TRP A 130 -13.73 19.77 -0.85
N TYR A 131 -14.09 18.50 -0.99
CA TYR A 131 -13.27 17.55 -1.75
C TYR A 131 -13.10 18.14 -3.16
N ASN A 132 -11.88 18.57 -3.48
CA ASN A 132 -11.49 18.85 -4.86
C ASN A 132 -11.34 17.49 -5.57
N ASP A 133 -12.47 16.86 -5.87
CA ASP A 133 -12.56 15.56 -6.55
C ASP A 133 -12.07 15.65 -8.01
N ASP A 134 -11.80 16.88 -8.48
CA ASP A 134 -11.29 17.18 -9.81
C ASP A 134 -9.91 17.85 -9.71
N ASP A 135 -8.91 17.16 -10.29
CA ASP A 135 -7.69 17.69 -10.90
C ASP A 135 -7.64 19.24 -10.90
N ILE A 136 -6.79 19.88 -10.08
CA ILE A 136 -6.41 21.29 -10.27
C ILE A 136 -5.93 21.42 -11.72
N VAL A 137 -6.80 21.93 -12.60
CA VAL A 137 -6.52 22.08 -14.02
C VAL A 137 -5.72 23.37 -14.16
N ASP A 138 -4.41 23.26 -14.01
CA ASP A 138 -3.52 24.37 -14.30
C ASP A 138 -3.77 24.83 -15.74
N GLU A 139 -4.28 26.06 -15.89
CA GLU A 139 -4.37 26.70 -17.18
C GLU A 139 -2.97 27.17 -17.57
N ALA A 140 -2.46 26.68 -18.71
CA ALA A 140 -1.16 27.12 -19.21
C ALA A 140 -1.25 27.58 -20.66
N GLU A 141 -0.35 28.46 -21.06
CA GLU A 141 -0.26 28.91 -22.44
C GLU A 141 0.64 27.97 -23.25
N TYR A 142 0.08 27.38 -24.31
CA TYR A 142 0.83 26.61 -25.29
C TYR A 142 0.69 27.26 -26.65
N GLN A 143 1.79 27.78 -27.20
CA GLN A 143 1.83 28.46 -28.51
C GLN A 143 0.78 29.59 -28.63
N GLY A 144 0.64 30.42 -27.59
CA GLY A 144 -0.28 31.56 -27.57
C GLY A 144 -1.76 31.19 -27.37
N ARG A 145 -2.06 29.94 -27.00
CA ARG A 145 -3.42 29.48 -26.66
C ARG A 145 -3.46 28.96 -25.23
N LYS A 146 -4.47 29.37 -24.46
CA LYS A 146 -4.77 28.79 -23.15
C LYS A 146 -5.22 27.34 -23.32
N VAL A 147 -4.49 26.42 -22.71
CA VAL A 147 -4.77 24.98 -22.71
C VAL A 147 -4.92 24.46 -21.31
N LYS A 148 -5.88 23.55 -21.13
CA LYS A 148 -6.12 22.84 -19.88
C LYS A 148 -5.04 21.75 -19.72
N LEU A 149 -4.21 21.85 -18.68
CA LEU A 149 -3.20 20.83 -18.39
C LEU A 149 -3.83 19.57 -17.79
N GLY A 150 -3.16 18.44 -17.98
CA GLY A 150 -3.50 17.18 -17.32
C GLY A 150 -4.74 16.44 -17.83
N LYS A 151 -5.63 17.09 -18.60
CA LYS A 151 -6.86 16.48 -19.12
C LYS A 151 -6.68 15.86 -20.50
N PRO A 152 -6.90 14.54 -20.68
CA PRO A 152 -6.92 13.94 -22.01
C PRO A 152 -8.10 14.42 -22.85
N MET A 153 -7.80 15.02 -24.00
CA MET A 153 -8.75 15.50 -25.00
C MET A 153 -8.71 14.60 -26.25
N ALA A 154 -9.69 14.73 -27.15
CA ALA A 154 -9.62 14.10 -28.47
C ALA A 154 -8.38 14.61 -29.25
N GLY A 155 -7.58 13.67 -29.76
CA GLY A 155 -6.30 13.97 -30.41
C GLY A 155 -6.43 14.18 -31.92
N ASP A 156 -5.42 14.82 -32.51
CA ASP A 156 -5.39 15.10 -33.95
C ASP A 156 -4.67 13.95 -34.69
N VAL A 157 -3.43 13.63 -34.27
CA VAL A 157 -2.61 12.56 -34.88
C VAL A 157 -2.93 11.19 -34.29
N LYS A 158 -3.14 11.15 -32.97
CA LYS A 158 -3.51 9.94 -32.22
C LYS A 158 -4.93 10.10 -31.68
N LYS A 159 -5.45 9.06 -31.04
CA LYS A 159 -6.83 9.06 -30.53
C LYS A 159 -7.06 10.13 -29.45
N PHE A 160 -6.08 10.33 -28.58
CA PHE A 160 -6.13 11.31 -27.50
C PHE A 160 -4.89 12.20 -27.51
N LYS A 161 -5.04 13.44 -27.03
CA LYS A 161 -3.95 14.38 -26.77
C LYS A 161 -4.06 14.90 -25.34
N VAL A 162 -2.93 15.23 -24.73
CA VAL A 162 -2.89 15.84 -23.40
C VAL A 162 -1.72 16.81 -23.35
N TYR A 163 -1.93 17.92 -22.66
CA TYR A 163 -0.87 18.89 -22.37
C TYR A 163 -0.34 18.63 -20.98
N VAL A 164 0.98 18.48 -20.87
CA VAL A 164 1.66 18.14 -19.63
C VAL A 164 2.80 19.10 -19.43
N LYS A 165 2.89 19.69 -18.24
CA LYS A 165 4.05 20.48 -17.83
C LYS A 165 5.19 19.54 -17.47
N ASP A 166 6.35 19.71 -18.10
CA ASP A 166 7.54 18.95 -17.72
C ASP A 166 8.09 19.51 -16.39
N PRO A 167 8.18 18.71 -15.33
CA PRO A 167 8.70 19.19 -14.05
C PRO A 167 10.17 19.64 -14.13
N LYS A 168 10.94 19.14 -15.11
CA LYS A 168 12.37 19.47 -15.25
C LYS A 168 12.62 20.78 -15.99
N THR A 169 11.78 21.10 -16.98
CA THR A 169 12.00 22.26 -17.85
C THR A 169 10.92 23.33 -17.73
N GLY A 170 9.85 23.09 -16.97
CA GLY A 170 8.70 23.98 -16.85
C GLY A 170 7.85 24.12 -18.12
N ASN A 171 8.32 23.58 -19.24
CA ASN A 171 7.68 23.72 -20.54
C ASN A 171 6.46 22.81 -20.69
N VAL A 172 5.40 23.35 -21.29
CA VAL A 172 4.22 22.58 -21.65
C VAL A 172 4.51 21.73 -22.89
N LYS A 173 4.30 20.42 -22.79
CA LYS A 173 4.49 19.45 -23.87
C LYS A 173 3.14 18.87 -24.29
N LYS A 174 2.90 18.80 -25.59
CA LYS A 174 1.75 18.10 -26.19
C LYS A 174 2.10 16.61 -26.38
N VAL A 175 1.42 15.73 -25.66
CA VAL A 175 1.58 14.28 -25.78
C VAL A 175 0.38 13.69 -26.51
N ASN A 176 0.59 13.05 -27.66
CA ASN A 176 -0.44 12.33 -28.41
C ASN A 176 -0.34 10.83 -28.11
N PHE A 177 -1.46 10.18 -27.78
CA PHE A 177 -1.47 8.77 -27.37
C PHE A 177 -2.73 8.00 -27.81
N GLY A 178 -2.66 6.68 -27.72
CA GLY A 178 -3.72 5.77 -28.16
C GLY A 178 -3.74 5.50 -29.67
N HIS A 179 -4.38 4.40 -30.06
CA HIS A 179 -4.47 3.99 -31.46
C HIS A 179 -5.72 4.59 -32.12
N GLY A 180 -5.52 5.58 -32.98
CA GLY A 180 -6.57 6.32 -33.68
C GLY A 180 -6.01 7.59 -34.34
N GLY A 181 -6.89 8.48 -34.80
CA GLY A 181 -6.52 9.71 -35.49
C GLY A 181 -5.95 9.48 -36.88
N SER A 182 -5.25 10.49 -37.42
CA SER A 182 -4.63 10.41 -38.75
C SER A 182 -3.48 9.40 -38.86
N SER A 183 -2.97 8.91 -37.71
CA SER A 183 -1.88 7.93 -37.68
C SER A 183 -2.30 6.51 -38.06
N VAL A 184 -3.59 6.19 -38.18
CA VAL A 184 -4.04 4.83 -38.46
C VAL A 184 -4.35 4.66 -39.94
N LYS A 185 -3.66 3.74 -40.61
CA LYS A 185 -3.97 3.29 -41.97
C LYS A 185 -5.04 2.19 -41.90
N GLY A 186 -6.27 2.54 -41.53
CA GLY A 186 -7.39 1.59 -41.43
C GLY A 186 -8.30 1.80 -40.23
N LYS A 187 -8.90 0.71 -39.73
CA LYS A 187 -9.91 0.76 -38.66
C LYS A 187 -9.27 1.10 -37.31
N SER A 188 -9.76 2.16 -36.67
CA SER A 188 -9.31 2.51 -35.32
C SER A 188 -9.78 1.48 -34.28
N MET A 189 -8.91 1.16 -33.32
CA MET A 189 -9.22 0.21 -32.26
C MET A 189 -9.99 0.90 -31.12
N ARG A 190 -10.94 0.18 -30.52
CA ARG A 190 -11.70 0.62 -29.34
C ARG A 190 -11.11 0.00 -28.07
N ILE A 191 -10.94 0.83 -27.04
CA ILE A 191 -10.54 0.37 -25.70
C ILE A 191 -11.73 -0.38 -25.08
N ARG A 192 -11.51 -1.62 -24.65
CA ARG A 192 -12.51 -2.47 -24.01
C ARG A 192 -12.35 -2.42 -22.49
N LYS A 193 -12.66 -1.26 -21.89
CA LYS A 193 -12.45 -1.01 -20.45
C LYS A 193 -13.32 -1.90 -19.55
N ASN A 194 -14.51 -2.23 -20.01
CA ASN A 194 -15.46 -3.09 -19.31
C ASN A 194 -15.08 -4.58 -19.29
N ASN A 195 -14.08 -5.01 -20.08
CA ASN A 195 -13.63 -6.39 -20.08
C ASN A 195 -12.36 -6.53 -19.20
N PRO A 196 -12.45 -7.17 -18.01
CA PRO A 196 -11.33 -7.25 -17.07
C PRO A 196 -10.14 -8.03 -17.64
N GLY A 197 -10.39 -9.07 -18.43
CA GLY A 197 -9.33 -9.86 -19.08
C GLY A 197 -8.53 -9.01 -20.08
N ALA A 198 -9.21 -8.25 -20.94
CA ALA A 198 -8.55 -7.36 -21.89
C ALA A 198 -7.73 -6.26 -21.19
N ARG A 199 -8.23 -5.73 -20.08
CA ARG A 199 -7.52 -4.74 -19.25
C ARG A 199 -6.26 -5.35 -18.63
N LYS A 200 -6.36 -6.54 -18.01
CA LYS A 200 -5.21 -7.26 -17.43
C LYS A 200 -4.15 -7.53 -18.50
N SER A 201 -4.53 -8.05 -19.67
CA SER A 201 -3.58 -8.31 -20.76
C SER A 201 -2.93 -7.06 -21.33
N PHE A 202 -3.65 -5.93 -21.40
CA PHE A 202 -3.04 -4.67 -21.83
C PHE A 202 -2.01 -4.18 -20.82
N ARG A 203 -2.39 -4.16 -19.52
CA ARG A 203 -1.52 -3.71 -18.44
C ARG A 203 -0.24 -4.52 -18.35
N ALA A 204 -0.33 -5.84 -18.48
CA ALA A 204 0.83 -6.74 -18.48
C ALA A 204 1.78 -6.47 -19.66
N ARG A 205 1.25 -6.37 -20.89
CA ARG A 205 2.07 -6.13 -22.11
C ARG A 205 2.74 -4.76 -22.13
N HIS A 206 2.19 -3.79 -21.41
CA HIS A 206 2.70 -2.42 -21.39
C HIS A 206 3.39 -2.04 -20.09
N ASN A 207 3.56 -2.97 -19.14
CA ASN A 207 4.14 -2.72 -17.81
C ASN A 207 3.51 -1.47 -17.16
N CYS A 208 2.19 -1.48 -17.02
CA CYS A 208 1.43 -0.35 -16.48
C CYS A 208 1.56 -0.18 -14.97
N ASP A 209 2.30 -1.06 -14.29
CA ASP A 209 2.59 -0.94 -12.87
C ASP A 209 3.75 0.05 -12.65
N ASN A 210 4.70 0.14 -13.61
CA ASN A 210 5.65 1.25 -13.70
C ASN A 210 5.55 2.00 -15.05
N PRO A 211 4.48 2.80 -15.23
CA PRO A 211 4.18 3.43 -16.52
C PRO A 211 5.16 4.54 -16.93
N GLY A 212 6.01 5.02 -16.01
CA GLY A 212 6.97 6.11 -16.23
C GLY A 212 6.34 7.51 -16.08
N PRO A 213 7.07 8.59 -16.44
CA PRO A 213 6.64 9.96 -16.17
C PRO A 213 5.45 10.39 -17.04
N ARG A 214 4.68 11.37 -16.54
CA ARG A 214 3.52 11.98 -17.23
C ARG A 214 3.86 12.54 -18.61
N THR A 215 5.12 12.81 -18.92
CA THR A 215 5.54 13.29 -20.24
C THR A 215 5.55 12.20 -21.32
N LYS A 216 5.38 10.93 -20.96
CA LYS A 216 5.39 9.80 -21.91
C LYS A 216 3.97 9.33 -22.24
N ALA A 217 3.76 8.92 -23.49
CA ALA A 217 2.47 8.41 -23.97
C ALA A 217 2.02 7.11 -23.27
N ARG A 218 2.95 6.32 -22.75
CA ARG A 218 2.67 5.07 -22.01
C ARG A 218 1.86 5.34 -20.74
N TYR A 219 2.27 6.34 -19.95
CA TYR A 219 1.55 6.75 -18.75
C TYR A 219 0.07 7.03 -19.03
N TRP A 220 -0.20 7.84 -20.04
CA TRP A 220 -1.57 8.19 -20.41
C TRP A 220 -2.35 7.02 -21.00
N SER A 221 -1.68 6.11 -21.71
CA SER A 221 -2.32 4.90 -22.23
C SER A 221 -2.72 3.96 -21.09
N CYS A 222 -1.84 3.76 -20.10
CA CYS A 222 -2.12 2.98 -18.90
C CYS A 222 -3.20 3.60 -18.02
N ARG A 223 -3.24 4.94 -17.87
CA ARG A 223 -4.32 5.63 -17.14
C ARG A 223 -5.68 5.51 -17.85
N LYS A 224 -5.69 5.33 -19.17
CA LYS A 224 -6.92 5.20 -19.96
C LYS A 224 -7.49 3.76 -20.01
N TRP A 225 -6.66 2.75 -19.75
CA TRP A 225 -7.01 1.32 -19.75
C TRP A 225 -7.31 0.80 -18.34
#